data_AF-A0A7T8GTV9-F1
#
_entry.id   AF-A0A7T8GTV9-F1
#
_cell.length_a   1.000
_cell.length_b   1.000
_cell.length_c   1.000
_cell.angle_alpha   90.00
_cell.angle_beta   90.00
_cell.angle_gamma   90.00
#
_symmetry.space_group_name_H-M   'P 1'
#
loop_
_entity.id
_entity.type
_entity.pdbx_description
1 polymer ?
#
loop_
_entity_poly.entity_id
_entity_poly.type
_entity_poly.pdbx_seq_one_letter_code
_entity_poly.pdbx_strand_id
1 'polypeptide(L)' 'MISGHIGLNGHLYKLGKAIRPTCRLCNEDDETPHHLIFDCPVTMEKMMALKGEIKDKKLSLEIYF' A
#
# COMPACT_ATOMS: atom_id res chain seq x y z
N MET A 1 -4.29 -20.38 -5.38
CA MET A 1 -5.27 -19.55 -6.10
C MET A 1 -4.63 -18.19 -6.37
N ILE A 2 -4.09 -18.00 -7.59
CA ILE A 2 -3.48 -16.74 -8.07
C ILE A 2 -4.56 -15.98 -8.84
N SER A 3 -5.68 -15.70 -8.20
CA SER A 3 -6.60 -14.68 -8.70
C SER A 3 -6.13 -13.39 -8.05
N GLY A 4 -5.89 -12.31 -8.80
CA GLY A 4 -5.49 -10.99 -8.26
C GLY A 4 -6.50 -10.33 -7.29
N HIS A 5 -7.36 -11.11 -6.64
CA HIS A 5 -8.15 -10.74 -5.49
C HIS A 5 -7.21 -10.52 -4.30
N ILE A 6 -6.62 -9.34 -4.28
CA ILE A 6 -5.99 -8.80 -3.10
C ILE A 6 -7.09 -8.74 -2.02
N GLY A 7 -6.87 -9.39 -0.88
CA GLY A 7 -7.89 -9.60 0.15
C GLY A 7 -8.17 -8.34 0.95
N LEU A 8 -8.78 -7.32 0.33
CA LEU A 8 -9.03 -6.03 0.96
C LEU A 8 -10.31 -6.04 1.78
N ASN A 9 -10.26 -5.39 2.94
CA ASN A 9 -11.42 -5.29 3.81
C ASN A 9 -12.63 -4.65 3.12
N GLY A 10 -12.46 -3.65 2.24
CA GLY A 10 -13.58 -3.07 1.50
C GLY A 10 -14.30 -4.07 0.58
N HIS A 11 -13.57 -5.00 -0.04
CA HIS A 11 -14.18 -6.07 -0.83
C HIS A 11 -14.74 -7.19 0.05
N LEU A 12 -13.98 -7.62 1.06
CA LEU A 12 -14.37 -8.70 1.97
C LEU A 12 -15.59 -8.33 2.81
N TYR A 13 -15.75 -7.08 3.21
CA TYR A 13 -16.93 -6.59 3.93
C TYR A 13 -18.20 -6.71 3.08
N LYS A 14 -18.13 -6.34 1.79
CA LYS A 14 -19.24 -6.52 0.83
C LYS A 14 -19.63 -7.99 0.64
N LEU A 15 -18.69 -8.92 0.84
CA LEU A 15 -18.94 -10.36 0.80
C LEU A 15 -19.38 -10.95 2.15
N GLY A 16 -19.50 -10.14 3.21
CA GLY A 16 -19.77 -10.63 4.57
C GLY A 16 -18.62 -11.42 5.19
N LYS A 17 -17.40 -11.28 4.65
CA LYS A 17 -16.19 -12.01 5.07
C LYS A 17 -15.24 -11.19 5.95
N ALA A 18 -15.52 -9.91 6.15
CA ALA A 18 -14.82 -9.05 7.10
C ALA A 18 -15.83 -8.36 8.02
N ILE A 19 -15.40 -8.02 9.24
CA ILE A 19 -16.26 -7.35 10.24
C ILE A 19 -16.51 -5.89 9.87
N ARG A 20 -15.51 -5.23 9.25
CA ARG A 20 -15.56 -3.83 8.84
C ARG A 20 -14.76 -3.62 7.55
N PRO A 21 -15.13 -2.62 6.72
CA PRO A 21 -14.40 -2.32 5.48
C PRO A 21 -13.09 -1.57 5.72
N THR A 22 -12.86 -1.06 6.93
CA THR A 22 -11.75 -0.16 7.29
C THR A 22 -10.36 -0.73 6.98
N CYS A 23 -9.47 0.15 6.51
CA CYS A 23 -8.06 -0.09 6.22
C CYS A 23 -7.32 -0.63 7.44
N ARG A 24 -6.62 -1.76 7.26
CA ARG A 24 -5.81 -2.41 8.31
C ARG A 24 -4.53 -1.66 8.64
N LEU A 25 -4.14 -0.68 7.81
CA LEU A 25 -2.92 0.09 7.99
C LEU A 25 -3.19 1.38 8.78
N CYS A 26 -4.09 2.24 8.29
CA CYS A 26 -4.36 3.53 8.94
C CYS A 26 -5.57 3.51 9.88
N ASN A 27 -6.51 2.56 9.74
CA ASN A 27 -7.78 2.50 10.47
C ASN A 27 -8.73 3.70 10.27
N GLU A 28 -8.56 4.50 9.22
CA GLU A 28 -9.31 5.75 9.03
C GLU A 28 -10.38 5.69 7.91
N ASP A 29 -10.12 4.96 6.82
CA ASP A 29 -11.00 4.89 5.64
C ASP A 29 -11.17 3.44 5.14
N ASP A 30 -12.04 3.20 4.17
CA ASP A 30 -12.26 1.89 3.57
C ASP A 30 -11.00 1.35 2.88
N GLU A 31 -10.67 0.08 3.14
CA GLU A 31 -9.57 -0.58 2.49
C GLU A 31 -9.92 -0.91 1.04
N THR A 32 -9.48 -0.05 0.13
CA THR A 32 -9.62 -0.21 -1.32
C THR A 32 -8.24 -0.13 -2.00
N PRO A 33 -8.10 -0.59 -3.25
CA PRO A 33 -6.85 -0.43 -3.98
C PRO A 33 -6.49 1.05 -4.13
N HIS A 34 -7.48 1.91 -4.37
CA HIS A 34 -7.28 3.36 -4.47
C HIS A 34 -6.72 3.92 -3.17
N HIS A 35 -7.38 3.61 -2.04
CA HIS A 35 -6.93 4.06 -0.73
C HIS A 35 -5.50 3.60 -0.45
N LEU A 36 -5.19 2.31 -0.63
CA LEU A 36 -3.84 1.80 -0.36
C LEU A 36 -2.75 2.45 -1.22
N ILE A 37 -3.04 2.80 -2.48
CA ILE A 37 -2.05 3.34 -3.42
C ILE A 37 -1.90 4.86 -3.28
N PHE A 38 -3.00 5.59 -3.08
CA PHE A 38 -3.04 7.05 -3.21
C PHE A 38 -3.32 7.78 -1.90
N ASP A 39 -4.13 7.23 -1.01
CA ASP A 39 -4.69 7.99 0.12
C ASP A 39 -4.17 7.52 1.49
N CYS A 40 -3.68 6.28 1.59
CA CYS A 40 -3.27 5.67 2.85
C CYS A 40 -1.98 6.33 3.36
N PRO A 41 -2.01 7.05 4.49
CA PRO A 41 -0.85 7.79 4.99
C PRO A 41 0.33 6.85 5.26
N VAL A 42 0.06 5.65 5.77
CA VAL A 42 1.07 4.63 6.06
C VAL A 42 1.75 4.12 4.77
N THR A 43 1.00 3.96 3.68
CA THR A 43 1.62 3.55 2.40
C THR A 43 2.41 4.69 1.78
N MET A 44 1.90 5.92 1.86
CA MET A 44 2.60 7.10 1.36
C MET A 44 3.95 7.29 2.07
N GLU A 45 3.99 7.18 3.39
CA GLU A 45 5.22 7.24 4.18
C GLU A 45 6.24 6.19 3.72
N LYS A 46 5.81 4.93 3.56
CA LYS A 46 6.66 3.85 3.04
C LYS A 46 7.17 4.13 1.63
N MET A 47 6.32 4.67 0.75
CA MET A 47 6.76 5.06 -0.60
C MET A 47 7.80 6.17 -0.58
N MET A 48 7.66 7.16 0.30
CA MET A 48 8.66 8.22 0.47
C MET A 48 9.99 7.67 0.95
N ALA A 49 9.98 6.78 1.96
CA ALA A 49 11.18 6.12 2.47
C ALA A 49 11.89 5.31 1.35
N LEU A 50 11.15 4.49 0.62
CA LEU A 50 11.70 3.69 -0.48
C LEU A 50 12.25 4.55 -1.63
N LYS A 51 11.59 5.68 -1.95
CA LYS A 51 12.11 6.62 -2.95
C LYS A 51 13.45 7.23 -2.52
N GLY A 52 13.64 7.50 -1.23
CA GLY A 52 14.93 7.90 -0.67
C GLY A 52 15.99 6.83 -0.89
N GLU A 53 15.72 5.60 -0.48
CA GLU A 53 16.64 4.47 -0.64
C GLU A 53 17.03 4.21 -2.11
N ILE A 54 16.06 4.29 -3.04
CA ILE A 54 16.32 4.12 -4.48
C ILE A 54 17.18 5.26 -5.01
N LYS A 55 16.96 6.50 -4.57
CA LYS A 55 17.79 7.64 -4.96
C LYS A 55 19.23 7.45 -4.48
N ASP A 56 19.42 7.01 -3.25
CA ASP A 56 20.74 6.79 -2.67
C ASP A 56 21.47 5.64 -3.38
N LYS A 57 20.74 4.55 -3.72
CA LYS A 57 21.30 3.46 -4.53
C LYS A 57 21.61 3.88 -5.97
N LYS A 58 20.75 4.69 -6.59
CA LYS A 58 21.00 5.22 -7.94
C LYS A 58 22.24 6.12 -7.95
N LEU A 59 22.36 7.02 -6.98
CA LEU A 59 23.57 7.82 -6.79
C LEU A 59 24.79 6.91 -6.55
N SER A 60 24.65 5.86 -5.74
CA SER A 60 25.76 4.92 -5.51
C SER A 60 26.22 4.24 -6.81
N LEU A 61 25.32 3.80 -7.69
CA LEU A 61 25.70 3.20 -8.98
C LEU A 61 26.34 4.22 -9.93
N GLU A 62 25.86 5.46 -9.98
CA GLU A 62 26.38 6.50 -10.89
C GLU A 62 27.81 6.94 -10.55
N ILE A 63 28.31 6.73 -9.32
CA ILE A 63 29.71 7.03 -8.94
C ILE A 63 30.67 5.89 -9.35
N TYR A 64 30.14 4.72 -9.71
CA TYR A 64 30.91 3.55 -10.16
C TYR A 64 30.96 3.39 -11.69
N PHE A 65 30.38 4.31 -12.46
CA PHE A 65 30.48 4.41 -13.93
C PHE A 65 31.03 5.77 -14.35
#